data_AF-A0A817PM48-F1
#
_entry.id   AF-A0A817PM48-F1
#
_cell.length_a   1.000
_cell.length_b   1.000
_cell.length_c   1.000
_cell.angle_alpha   90.00
_cell.angle_beta   90.00
_cell.angle_gamma   90.00
#
_symmetry.space_group_name_H-M   'P 1'
#
loop_
_entity.id
_entity.type
_entity.pdbx_description
1 polymer ?
#
loop_
_entity_poly.entity_id
_entity_poly.type
_entity_poly.pdbx_seq_one_letter_code
_entity_poly.pdbx_strand_id
1 'polypeptide(L)'
;MQLRRIKIVPDAIKNLKHLVIFSLNYCIELETLSAYVGLLPLRELNLNGCVSLKTPPIEITRRGHTQTMAFLKRLISGSTLCKRTKLMLVGLGGAGKTSLVRAFRKYHSDKPPEITDGIDIVKWKVPLNQPDDFLEFSVWDFAGQSVYYHAHQFFLAKKAVYILVWNIRLGAEHGGLDFWLSSICCHAPNAPIFVVGTHSDVVSRIDLCQDDLKRRYPQITGFFNVSTRTHDNIKELIEAIIKTTLALPYMDKQIPKVWLTFEKLIGECKEDILTYDQVADIAPNAGIIDPGEILQAIQFLSDFGSLQ
;
A
#
# COMPACT_ATOMS: atom_id res chain seq x y z
N MET A 1 -6.65 13.16 -33.29
CA MET A 1 -7.77 12.44 -32.63
C MET A 1 -7.63 12.63 -31.12
N GLN A 2 -8.52 13.39 -30.46
CA GLN A 2 -8.49 13.49 -28.99
C GLN A 2 -9.26 12.31 -28.40
N LEU A 3 -8.51 11.30 -27.97
CA LEU A 3 -9.02 10.02 -27.46
C LEU A 3 -9.45 10.15 -25.98
N ARG A 4 -10.41 11.01 -25.66
CA ARG A 4 -10.73 11.38 -24.27
C ARG A 4 -11.41 10.28 -23.42
N ARG A 5 -11.79 9.13 -24.01
CA ARG A 5 -12.53 8.04 -23.34
C ARG A 5 -11.84 6.68 -23.40
N ILE A 6 -10.54 6.64 -23.67
CA ILE A 6 -9.81 5.37 -23.68
C ILE A 6 -9.45 4.97 -22.25
N LYS A 7 -9.88 3.79 -21.84
CA LYS A 7 -9.47 3.15 -20.58
C LYS A 7 -8.18 2.33 -20.71
N ILE A 8 -8.00 1.68 -21.86
CA ILE A 8 -6.89 0.77 -22.10
C ILE A 8 -6.34 1.02 -23.50
N VAL A 9 -5.04 1.21 -23.62
CA VAL A 9 -4.34 1.08 -24.90
C VAL A 9 -4.01 -0.39 -25.11
N PRO A 10 -4.58 -1.05 -26.14
CA PRO A 10 -4.42 -2.48 -26.34
C PRO A 10 -3.07 -2.84 -26.97
N ASP A 11 -2.71 -4.12 -26.90
CA ASP A 11 -1.48 -4.67 -27.48
C ASP A 11 -1.39 -4.51 -29.00
N ALA A 12 -2.51 -4.26 -29.68
CA ALA A 12 -2.54 -3.94 -31.10
C ALA A 12 -1.71 -2.69 -31.46
N ILE A 13 -1.40 -1.82 -30.48
CA ILE A 13 -0.49 -0.67 -30.64
C ILE A 13 0.88 -1.08 -31.19
N LYS A 14 1.33 -2.33 -30.93
CA LYS A 14 2.59 -2.88 -31.45
C LYS A 14 2.68 -2.90 -32.97
N ASN A 15 1.54 -2.86 -33.66
CA ASN A 15 1.46 -2.86 -35.11
C ASN A 15 1.81 -1.49 -35.72
N LEU A 16 1.80 -0.43 -34.91
CA LEU A 16 2.13 0.93 -35.36
C LEU A 16 3.66 1.16 -35.39
N LYS A 17 4.36 0.36 -36.19
CA LYS A 17 5.85 0.31 -36.24
C LYS A 17 6.53 1.62 -36.61
N HIS A 18 5.80 2.57 -37.20
CA HIS A 18 6.29 3.89 -37.61
C HIS A 18 5.79 5.02 -36.68
N LEU A 19 5.14 4.69 -35.56
CA LEU A 19 4.68 5.71 -34.62
C LEU A 19 5.88 6.30 -33.87
N VAL A 20 6.08 7.61 -34.03
CA VAL A 20 7.20 8.36 -33.43
C VAL A 20 6.74 9.23 -32.25
N ILE A 21 5.51 9.74 -32.30
CA ILE A 21 4.94 10.57 -31.24
C ILE A 21 3.62 9.95 -30.83
N PHE A 22 3.44 9.71 -29.54
CA PHE A 22 2.18 9.21 -28.99
C PHE A 22 1.73 10.08 -27.82
N SER A 23 0.61 10.78 -27.99
CA SER A 23 0.08 11.70 -26.98
C SER A 23 -1.32 11.28 -26.54
N LEU A 24 -1.45 11.07 -25.23
CA LEU A 24 -2.68 10.72 -24.53
C LEU A 24 -2.98 11.74 -23.43
N ASN A 25 -2.53 12.99 -23.59
CA ASN A 25 -2.73 14.03 -22.59
C ASN A 25 -4.21 14.17 -22.19
N TYR A 26 -4.44 14.27 -20.88
CA TYR A 26 -5.74 14.43 -20.24
C TYR A 26 -6.74 13.31 -20.56
N CYS A 27 -6.25 12.09 -20.85
CA CYS A 27 -7.09 10.89 -20.85
C CYS A 27 -7.35 10.45 -19.40
N ILE A 28 -8.29 11.14 -18.74
CA ILE A 28 -8.59 10.96 -17.30
C ILE A 28 -9.10 9.56 -16.95
N GLU A 29 -9.68 8.84 -17.92
CA GLU A 29 -10.16 7.46 -17.75
C GLU A 29 -9.10 6.40 -18.10
N LEU A 30 -7.92 6.79 -18.59
CA LEU A 30 -6.88 5.85 -18.98
C LEU A 30 -6.29 5.17 -17.74
N GLU A 31 -6.49 3.85 -17.63
CA GLU A 31 -5.98 3.03 -16.54
C GLU A 31 -4.71 2.26 -16.94
N THR A 32 -4.65 1.79 -18.19
CA THR A 32 -3.58 0.88 -18.63
C THR A 32 -3.06 1.23 -20.02
N LEU A 33 -1.75 1.39 -20.12
CA LEU A 33 -0.98 1.43 -21.37
C LEU A 33 -0.36 0.05 -21.61
N SER A 34 -0.57 -0.52 -22.80
CA SER A 34 0.08 -1.78 -23.17
C SER A 34 1.61 -1.71 -23.03
N ALA A 35 2.20 -2.76 -22.47
CA ALA A 35 3.65 -2.92 -22.35
C ALA A 35 4.36 -2.83 -23.72
N TYR A 36 3.69 -3.24 -24.81
CA TYR A 36 4.24 -3.20 -26.16
C TYR A 36 4.51 -1.78 -26.68
N VAL A 37 3.98 -0.74 -26.04
CA VAL A 37 4.39 0.65 -26.31
C VAL A 37 5.90 0.81 -26.10
N GLY A 38 6.49 0.11 -25.13
CA GLY A 38 7.94 0.12 -24.88
C GLY A 38 8.80 -0.45 -26.01
N LEU A 39 8.20 -1.10 -27.03
CA LEU A 39 8.91 -1.60 -28.22
C LEU A 39 8.83 -0.66 -29.43
N LEU A 40 7.99 0.38 -29.36
CA LEU A 40 7.81 1.31 -30.47
C LEU A 40 8.98 2.31 -30.53
N PRO A 41 9.35 2.80 -31.73
CA PRO A 41 10.41 3.78 -31.91
C PRO A 41 9.93 5.21 -31.55
N LEU A 42 9.24 5.35 -30.40
CA LEU A 42 8.73 6.62 -29.93
C LEU A 42 9.87 7.53 -29.51
N ARG A 43 9.88 8.76 -30.03
CA ARG A 43 10.70 9.86 -29.52
C ARG A 43 9.99 10.62 -28.42
N GLU A 44 8.67 10.57 -28.40
CA GLU A 44 7.85 11.30 -27.43
C GLU A 44 6.63 10.48 -27.02
N LEU A 45 6.43 10.36 -25.71
CA LEU A 45 5.27 9.75 -25.08
C LEU A 45 4.71 10.73 -24.04
N ASN A 46 3.51 11.23 -24.29
CA ASN A 46 2.87 12.24 -23.46
C ASN A 46 1.66 11.65 -22.72
N LEU A 47 1.77 11.59 -21.39
CA LEU A 47 0.76 11.02 -20.48
C LEU A 47 0.29 12.05 -19.43
N ASN A 48 0.49 13.35 -19.69
CA ASN A 48 0.20 14.39 -18.71
C ASN A 48 -1.32 14.46 -18.45
N GLY A 49 -1.71 14.54 -17.19
CA GLY A 49 -3.13 14.61 -16.81
C GLY A 49 -3.89 13.28 -16.87
N CYS A 50 -3.21 12.14 -17.09
CA CYS A 50 -3.82 10.80 -16.97
C CYS A 50 -3.89 10.37 -15.49
N VAL A 51 -4.83 10.96 -14.74
CA VAL A 51 -4.90 10.81 -13.27
C VAL A 51 -5.27 9.40 -12.79
N SER A 52 -5.92 8.59 -13.64
CA SER A 52 -6.33 7.22 -13.31
C SER A 52 -5.32 6.15 -13.75
N LEU A 53 -4.15 6.56 -14.28
CA LEU A 53 -3.17 5.64 -14.86
C LEU A 53 -2.54 4.75 -13.78
N LYS A 54 -2.79 3.45 -13.87
CA LYS A 54 -2.23 2.41 -13.01
C LYS A 54 -0.95 1.83 -13.61
N THR A 55 -0.98 1.55 -14.92
CA THR A 55 0.15 0.95 -15.65
C THR A 55 0.48 1.80 -16.88
N PRO A 56 1.67 2.41 -16.97
CA PRO A 56 2.72 2.46 -15.95
C PRO A 56 2.30 3.32 -14.74
N PRO A 57 2.79 3.04 -13.53
CA PRO A 57 2.54 3.87 -12.35
C PRO A 57 2.98 5.33 -12.58
N ILE A 58 2.19 6.28 -12.05
CA ILE A 58 2.46 7.72 -12.23
C ILE A 58 3.87 8.12 -11.78
N GLU A 59 4.41 7.44 -10.76
CA GLU A 59 5.75 7.67 -10.22
C GLU A 59 6.85 7.39 -11.25
N ILE A 60 6.60 6.42 -12.15
CA ILE A 60 7.51 6.09 -13.25
C ILE A 60 7.35 7.11 -14.38
N THR A 61 6.10 7.46 -14.73
CA THR A 61 5.83 8.45 -15.78
C THR A 61 6.46 9.81 -15.49
N ARG A 62 6.46 10.24 -14.22
CA ARG A 62 7.04 11.51 -13.77
C ARG A 62 8.57 11.55 -13.89
N ARG A 63 9.24 10.39 -13.96
CA ARG A 63 10.69 10.33 -14.19
C ARG A 63 11.08 10.59 -15.64
N GLY A 64 10.11 10.56 -16.56
CA GLY A 64 10.29 10.94 -17.95
C GLY A 64 10.16 9.77 -18.93
N HIS A 65 10.34 10.11 -20.21
CA HIS A 65 10.12 9.20 -21.34
C HIS A 65 10.97 7.94 -21.24
N THR A 66 12.29 8.07 -21.04
CA THR A 66 13.23 6.94 -21.04
C THR A 66 12.87 5.89 -19.99
N GLN A 67 12.60 6.30 -18.76
CA GLN A 67 12.24 5.41 -17.66
C GLN A 67 10.88 4.76 -17.90
N THR A 68 9.92 5.51 -18.44
CA THR A 68 8.60 4.99 -18.81
C THR A 68 8.71 3.90 -19.87
N MET A 69 9.47 4.14 -20.94
CA MET A 69 9.68 3.18 -22.02
C MET A 69 10.44 1.93 -21.53
N ALA A 70 11.47 2.12 -20.71
CA ALA A 70 12.23 1.02 -20.11
C ALA A 70 11.34 0.14 -19.22
N PHE A 71 10.50 0.76 -18.38
CA PHE A 71 9.55 0.03 -17.54
C PHE A 71 8.54 -0.77 -18.37
N LEU A 72 7.93 -0.15 -19.39
CA LEU A 72 6.98 -0.82 -20.27
C LEU A 72 7.63 -2.01 -20.98
N LYS A 73 8.85 -1.83 -21.49
CA LYS A 73 9.62 -2.92 -22.10
C LYS A 73 9.90 -4.03 -21.10
N ARG A 74 10.23 -3.70 -19.85
CA ARG A 74 10.48 -4.68 -18.78
C ARG A 74 9.24 -5.52 -18.45
N LEU A 75 8.04 -4.94 -18.49
CA LEU A 75 6.79 -5.70 -18.28
C LEU A 75 6.63 -6.84 -19.30
N ILE A 76 7.13 -6.68 -20.53
CA ILE A 76 7.08 -7.71 -21.58
C ILE A 76 7.91 -8.94 -21.21
N SER A 77 9.05 -8.74 -20.52
CA SER A 77 9.91 -9.83 -20.04
C SER A 77 9.29 -10.64 -18.90
N GLY A 78 8.20 -10.16 -18.31
CA GLY A 78 7.44 -10.85 -17.28
C GLY A 78 6.91 -9.88 -16.24
N SER A 79 5.59 -9.80 -16.10
CA SER A 79 4.91 -8.97 -15.10
C SER A 79 3.94 -9.77 -14.24
N THR A 80 3.57 -9.20 -13.10
CA THR A 80 2.48 -9.69 -12.25
C THR A 80 1.67 -8.51 -11.72
N LEU A 81 0.39 -8.75 -11.41
CA LEU A 81 -0.41 -7.80 -10.65
C LEU A 81 0.08 -7.79 -9.20
N CYS A 82 0.21 -6.59 -8.62
CA CYS A 82 0.59 -6.42 -7.23
C CYS A 82 -0.63 -6.04 -6.39
N LYS A 83 -1.01 -6.93 -5.47
CA LYS A 83 -2.04 -6.69 -4.44
C LYS A 83 -1.38 -6.67 -3.06
N ARG A 84 -0.50 -5.70 -2.85
CA ARG A 84 0.22 -5.51 -1.57
C ARG A 84 -0.04 -4.12 -1.02
N THR A 85 -0.11 -3.97 0.30
CA THR A 85 -0.12 -2.64 0.95
C THR A 85 0.31 -2.71 2.41
N LYS A 86 0.64 -1.56 3.01
CA LYS A 86 0.89 -1.46 4.45
C LYS A 86 -0.43 -1.32 5.20
N LEU A 87 -0.59 -2.06 6.30
CA LEU A 87 -1.67 -1.89 7.27
C LEU A 87 -1.07 -1.35 8.56
N MET A 88 -1.34 -0.08 8.87
CA MET A 88 -0.68 0.65 9.95
C MET A 88 -1.60 0.74 11.16
N LEU A 89 -1.23 0.12 12.28
CA LEU A 89 -1.98 0.24 13.53
C LEU A 89 -1.42 1.38 14.37
N VAL A 90 -2.25 2.39 14.64
CA VAL A 90 -1.89 3.53 15.48
C VAL A 90 -2.89 3.71 16.61
N GLY A 91 -2.48 4.42 17.67
CA GLY A 91 -3.30 4.59 18.87
C GLY A 91 -2.46 4.51 20.13
N LEU A 92 -3.04 4.93 21.26
CA LEU A 92 -2.34 4.96 22.55
C LEU A 92 -1.87 3.57 23.00
N GLY A 93 -0.90 3.55 23.91
CA GLY A 93 -0.50 2.33 24.62
C GLY A 93 -1.68 1.70 25.34
N GLY A 94 -1.79 0.36 25.28
CA GLY A 94 -2.91 -0.36 25.89
C GLY A 94 -4.25 -0.25 25.14
N ALA A 95 -4.31 0.41 23.97
CA ALA A 95 -5.54 0.50 23.17
C ALA A 95 -6.02 -0.84 22.58
N GLY A 96 -5.17 -1.88 22.55
CA GLY A 96 -5.51 -3.21 22.02
C GLY A 96 -5.02 -3.51 20.60
N LYS A 97 -4.06 -2.76 20.07
CA LYS A 97 -3.47 -2.96 18.73
C LYS A 97 -2.96 -4.38 18.51
N THR A 98 -2.03 -4.85 19.36
CA THR A 98 -1.48 -6.21 19.30
C THR A 98 -2.54 -7.29 19.43
N SER A 99 -3.54 -7.10 20.30
CA SER A 99 -4.67 -8.02 20.43
C SER A 99 -5.51 -8.09 19.14
N LEU A 100 -5.68 -6.95 18.46
CA LEU A 100 -6.41 -6.86 17.20
C LEU A 100 -5.67 -7.57 16.06
N VAL A 101 -4.34 -7.36 15.93
CA VAL A 101 -3.51 -8.08 14.95
C VAL A 101 -3.58 -9.58 15.16
N ARG A 102 -3.51 -10.03 16.43
CA ARG A 102 -3.67 -11.45 16.78
C ARG A 102 -5.04 -11.99 16.38
N ALA A 103 -6.12 -11.20 16.54
CA ALA A 103 -7.46 -11.59 16.14
C ALA A 103 -7.58 -11.72 14.60
N PHE A 104 -7.00 -10.81 13.83
CA PHE A 104 -6.97 -10.89 12.36
C PHE A 104 -6.24 -12.14 11.87
N ARG A 105 -5.10 -12.47 12.49
CA ARG A 105 -4.31 -13.64 12.09
C ARG A 105 -5.04 -14.94 12.36
N LYS A 106 -5.65 -15.11 13.55
CA LYS A 106 -6.45 -16.31 13.87
C LYS A 106 -7.60 -16.54 12.88
N TYR A 107 -8.10 -15.48 12.25
CA TYR A 107 -9.18 -15.61 11.27
C TYR A 107 -8.73 -16.24 9.93
N HIS A 108 -7.43 -16.19 9.60
CA HIS A 108 -6.90 -16.68 8.32
C HIS A 108 -5.65 -17.58 8.44
N SER A 109 -5.13 -17.82 9.65
CA SER A 109 -3.93 -18.61 9.89
C SER A 109 -3.91 -19.20 11.31
N ASP A 110 -3.62 -20.49 11.42
CA ASP A 110 -3.47 -21.20 12.69
C ASP A 110 -2.08 -21.05 13.33
N LYS A 111 -1.16 -20.27 12.74
CA LYS A 111 0.19 -20.12 13.29
C LYS A 111 0.21 -19.18 14.51
N PRO A 112 0.85 -19.58 15.63
CA PRO A 112 0.96 -18.73 16.81
C PRO A 112 1.79 -17.46 16.51
N PRO A 113 1.48 -16.33 17.17
CA PRO A 113 2.28 -15.12 17.04
C PRO A 113 3.61 -15.26 17.78
N GLU A 114 4.69 -14.79 17.16
CA GLU A 114 5.96 -14.55 17.86
C GLU A 114 5.82 -13.26 18.71
N ILE A 115 6.50 -13.22 19.85
CA ILE A 115 6.50 -12.07 20.76
C ILE A 115 7.72 -11.22 20.43
N THR A 116 7.55 -9.91 20.25
CA THR A 116 8.67 -9.01 19.97
C THR A 116 8.49 -7.65 20.65
N ASP A 117 9.62 -7.06 21.05
CA ASP A 117 9.76 -5.70 21.58
C ASP A 117 9.92 -4.70 20.41
N GLY A 118 9.16 -3.59 20.42
CA GLY A 118 9.32 -2.51 19.44
C GLY A 118 8.27 -2.47 18.31
N ILE A 119 8.70 -2.46 17.05
CA ILE A 119 7.82 -2.45 15.87
C ILE A 119 7.75 -3.87 15.32
N ASP A 120 6.56 -4.46 15.29
CA ASP A 120 6.34 -5.76 14.68
C ASP A 120 5.78 -5.58 13.26
N ILE A 121 6.52 -6.07 12.27
CA ILE A 121 6.12 -6.06 10.86
C ILE A 121 5.76 -7.50 10.46
N VAL A 122 4.48 -7.76 10.33
CA VAL A 122 3.96 -9.10 10.04
C VAL A 122 3.30 -9.13 8.67
N LYS A 123 3.62 -10.14 7.85
CA LYS A 123 2.90 -10.38 6.60
C LYS A 123 1.57 -11.09 6.89
N TRP A 124 0.46 -10.45 6.54
CA TRP A 124 -0.88 -11.03 6.60
C TRP A 124 -1.43 -11.22 5.18
N LYS A 125 -1.51 -12.48 4.74
CA LYS A 125 -2.06 -12.86 3.43
C LYS A 125 -3.52 -13.26 3.57
N VAL A 126 -4.38 -12.59 2.81
CA VAL A 126 -5.80 -12.88 2.72
C VAL A 126 -6.10 -13.48 1.35
N PRO A 127 -6.63 -14.72 1.28
CA PRO A 127 -7.04 -15.31 0.01
C PRO A 127 -8.22 -14.55 -0.58
N LEU A 128 -8.20 -14.35 -1.91
CA LEU A 128 -9.30 -13.74 -2.66
C LEU A 128 -10.09 -14.81 -3.42
N ASN A 129 -10.97 -14.39 -4.33
CA ASN A 129 -11.93 -15.26 -5.01
C ASN A 129 -11.30 -16.30 -5.96
N GLN A 130 -10.03 -16.13 -6.36
CA GLN A 130 -9.35 -17.00 -7.33
C GLN A 130 -8.20 -17.79 -6.69
N PRO A 131 -7.87 -18.99 -7.21
CA PRO A 131 -6.67 -19.71 -6.82
C PRO A 131 -5.42 -18.86 -7.06
N ASP A 132 -4.49 -18.85 -6.12
CA ASP A 132 -3.25 -18.06 -6.13
C ASP A 132 -3.42 -16.53 -6.18
N ASP A 133 -4.65 -16.03 -5.99
CA ASP A 133 -4.94 -14.60 -5.85
C ASP A 133 -5.07 -14.23 -4.37
N PHE A 134 -4.18 -13.37 -3.89
CA PHE A 134 -4.13 -12.97 -2.50
C PHE A 134 -3.87 -11.48 -2.36
N LEU A 135 -4.49 -10.89 -1.33
CA LEU A 135 -4.15 -9.57 -0.83
C LEU A 135 -3.15 -9.74 0.31
N GLU A 136 -1.96 -9.15 0.18
CA GLU A 136 -0.92 -9.19 1.22
C GLU A 136 -0.81 -7.83 1.92
N PHE A 137 -1.02 -7.84 3.23
CA PHE A 137 -0.73 -6.71 4.09
C PHE A 137 0.65 -6.89 4.73
N SER A 138 1.49 -5.86 4.65
CA SER A 138 2.58 -5.64 5.61
C SER A 138 1.95 -4.95 6.82
N VAL A 139 1.71 -5.67 7.90
CA VAL A 139 1.02 -5.18 9.11
C VAL A 139 2.05 -4.60 10.06
N TRP A 140 1.92 -3.32 10.39
CA TRP A 140 2.84 -2.61 11.29
C TRP A 140 2.13 -2.40 12.62
N ASP A 141 2.53 -3.17 13.63
CA ASP A 141 2.11 -2.99 15.02
C ASP A 141 3.19 -2.24 15.80
N PHE A 142 2.91 -0.99 16.14
CA PHE A 142 3.82 -0.19 16.94
C PHE A 142 3.57 -0.46 18.43
N ALA A 143 4.57 -1.01 19.14
CA ALA A 143 4.49 -1.12 20.59
C ALA A 143 4.29 0.27 21.20
N GLY A 144 3.24 0.42 22.01
CA GLY A 144 2.77 1.70 22.51
C GLY A 144 3.55 2.29 23.67
N GLN A 145 4.89 2.14 23.71
CA GLN A 145 5.69 2.84 24.69
C GLN A 145 5.80 4.33 24.32
N SER A 146 5.46 5.18 25.29
CA SER A 146 5.36 6.64 25.18
C SER A 146 6.65 7.36 24.76
N VAL A 147 7.77 6.66 24.66
CA VAL A 147 9.05 7.23 24.21
C VAL A 147 9.11 7.37 22.68
N TYR A 148 8.24 6.70 21.92
CA TYR A 148 8.28 6.66 20.45
C TYR A 148 7.30 7.61 19.73
N TYR A 149 6.51 8.43 20.44
CA TYR A 149 5.53 9.35 19.83
C TYR A 149 6.12 10.26 18.74
N HIS A 150 7.37 10.71 18.91
CA HIS A 150 8.05 11.56 17.93
C HIS A 150 8.66 10.77 16.77
N ALA A 151 9.13 9.54 17.02
CA ALA A 151 9.73 8.70 15.99
C ALA A 151 8.68 8.05 15.05
N HIS A 152 7.44 7.86 15.49
CA HIS A 152 6.37 7.27 14.67
C HIS A 152 6.09 8.03 13.37
N GLN A 153 6.32 9.34 13.33
CA GLN A 153 6.13 10.15 12.12
C GLN A 153 7.03 9.69 10.96
N PHE A 154 8.21 9.14 11.26
CA PHE A 154 9.11 8.60 10.22
C PHE A 154 8.57 7.32 9.58
N PHE A 155 7.69 6.59 10.25
CA PHE A 155 7.14 5.33 9.77
C PHE A 155 5.77 5.49 9.10
N LEU A 156 5.13 6.66 9.19
CA LEU A 156 3.88 6.93 8.49
C LEU A 156 4.10 6.92 6.98
N ALA A 157 3.38 6.03 6.30
CA ALA A 157 3.49 5.86 4.86
C ALA A 157 2.28 6.49 4.15
N LYS A 158 2.55 7.13 3.00
CA LYS A 158 1.51 7.72 2.13
C LYS A 158 0.60 6.66 1.48
N LYS A 159 1.14 5.47 1.20
CA LYS A 159 0.43 4.33 0.58
C LYS A 159 0.19 3.25 1.61
N ALA A 160 -0.75 3.50 2.50
CA ALA A 160 -1.11 2.59 3.57
C ALA A 160 -2.61 2.67 3.87
N VAL A 161 -3.10 1.65 4.57
CA VAL A 161 -4.41 1.65 5.22
C VAL A 161 -4.18 1.81 6.72
N TYR A 162 -4.85 2.77 7.35
CA TYR A 162 -4.67 3.04 8.77
C TYR A 162 -5.81 2.45 9.61
N ILE A 163 -5.45 1.84 10.73
CA ILE A 163 -6.37 1.45 11.79
C ILE A 163 -6.00 2.26 13.04
N LEU A 164 -6.82 3.26 13.35
CA LEU A 164 -6.72 4.00 14.60
C LEU A 164 -7.49 3.25 15.69
N VAL A 165 -6.74 2.61 16.58
CA VAL A 165 -7.26 1.79 17.67
C VAL A 165 -7.35 2.61 18.94
N TRP A 166 -8.48 2.57 19.62
CA TRP A 166 -8.67 3.19 20.94
C TRP A 166 -9.45 2.25 21.87
N ASN A 167 -9.22 2.39 23.17
CA ASN A 167 -9.92 1.59 24.18
C ASN A 167 -11.20 2.32 24.60
N ILE A 168 -12.37 1.76 24.25
CA ILE A 168 -13.68 2.39 24.50
C ILE A 168 -13.91 2.68 25.98
N ARG A 169 -13.33 1.85 26.88
CA ARG A 169 -13.49 2.01 28.33
C ARG A 169 -12.97 3.33 28.88
N LEU A 170 -12.03 3.97 28.19
CA LEU A 170 -11.37 5.18 28.68
C LEU A 170 -12.11 6.46 28.26
N GLY A 171 -13.15 6.36 27.43
CA GLY A 171 -13.77 7.54 26.83
C GLY A 171 -12.98 8.05 25.60
N ALA A 172 -13.69 8.73 24.69
CA ALA A 172 -13.12 9.19 23.42
C ALA A 172 -12.09 10.30 23.63
N GLU A 173 -12.34 11.16 24.62
CA GLU A 173 -11.49 12.27 25.06
C GLU A 173 -10.11 11.81 25.53
N HIS A 174 -10.02 10.59 26.09
CA HIS A 174 -8.77 9.98 26.51
C HIS A 174 -8.18 9.01 25.48
N GLY A 175 -8.84 8.83 24.34
CA GLY A 175 -8.42 7.93 23.27
C GLY A 175 -7.29 8.47 22.38
N GLY A 176 -6.96 9.77 22.51
CA GLY A 176 -5.94 10.42 21.68
C GLY A 176 -6.31 10.49 20.20
N LEU A 177 -7.60 10.46 19.86
CA LEU A 177 -8.09 10.35 18.50
C LEU A 177 -7.65 11.53 17.62
N ASP A 178 -7.87 12.76 18.08
CA ASP A 178 -7.54 13.97 17.31
C ASP A 178 -6.04 14.09 16.99
N PHE A 179 -5.18 13.70 17.92
CA PHE A 179 -3.74 13.68 17.70
C PHE A 179 -3.37 12.75 16.55
N TRP A 180 -3.85 11.50 16.59
CA TRP A 180 -3.51 10.51 15.57
C TRP A 180 -4.17 10.81 14.22
N LEU A 181 -5.43 11.24 14.21
CA LEU A 181 -6.12 11.64 12.98
C LEU A 181 -5.40 12.82 12.31
N SER A 182 -5.06 13.86 13.07
CA SER A 182 -4.33 15.01 12.53
C SER A 182 -2.94 14.61 12.02
N SER A 183 -2.25 13.72 12.73
CA SER A 183 -0.93 13.20 12.31
C SER A 183 -1.03 12.43 10.99
N ILE A 184 -2.00 11.53 10.85
CA ILE A 184 -2.24 10.78 9.62
C ILE A 184 -2.60 11.73 8.48
N CYS A 185 -3.50 12.69 8.69
CA CYS A 185 -3.91 13.64 7.65
C CYS A 185 -2.74 14.49 7.13
N CYS A 186 -1.79 14.85 8.00
CA CYS A 186 -0.60 15.59 7.59
C CYS A 186 0.34 14.73 6.72
N HIS A 187 0.57 13.47 7.09
CA HIS A 187 1.58 12.62 6.43
C HIS A 187 1.01 11.83 5.23
N ALA A 188 -0.24 11.40 5.31
CA ALA A 188 -0.92 10.53 4.36
C ALA A 188 -2.36 11.00 4.08
N PRO A 189 -2.57 12.17 3.45
CA PRO A 189 -3.87 12.83 3.29
C PRO A 189 -4.88 12.08 2.39
N ASN A 190 -4.46 11.03 1.70
CA ASN A 190 -5.34 10.21 0.84
C ASN A 190 -5.48 8.77 1.35
N ALA A 191 -4.83 8.42 2.47
CA ALA A 191 -4.90 7.07 3.01
C ALA A 191 -6.24 6.84 3.73
N PRO A 192 -6.92 5.71 3.52
CA PRO A 192 -8.15 5.39 4.25
C PRO A 192 -7.87 5.14 5.74
N ILE A 193 -8.76 5.61 6.60
CA ILE A 193 -8.65 5.45 8.06
C ILE A 193 -9.87 4.70 8.60
N PHE A 194 -9.63 3.62 9.35
CA PHE A 194 -10.62 2.94 10.16
C PHE A 194 -10.45 3.34 11.61
N VAL A 195 -11.49 3.89 12.24
CA VAL A 195 -11.47 4.19 13.67
C VAL A 195 -12.09 3.01 14.40
N VAL A 196 -11.28 2.31 15.20
CA VAL A 196 -11.64 1.04 15.82
C VAL A 196 -11.62 1.17 17.34
N GLY A 197 -12.80 1.13 17.94
CA GLY A 197 -12.96 1.02 19.39
C GLY A 197 -12.86 -0.44 19.83
N THR A 198 -11.93 -0.76 20.72
CA THR A 198 -11.78 -2.09 21.31
C THR A 198 -12.47 -2.19 22.66
N HIS A 199 -12.60 -3.41 23.19
CA HIS A 199 -13.26 -3.69 24.46
C HIS A 199 -14.76 -3.31 24.43
N SER A 200 -15.43 -3.50 23.30
CA SER A 200 -16.87 -3.25 23.17
C SER A 200 -17.73 -4.18 24.05
N ASP A 201 -17.19 -5.34 24.44
CA ASP A 201 -17.85 -6.33 25.28
C ASP A 201 -18.10 -5.88 26.73
N VAL A 202 -17.53 -4.76 27.15
CA VAL A 202 -17.62 -4.24 28.52
C VAL A 202 -18.26 -2.86 28.60
N VAL A 203 -18.70 -2.28 27.48
CA VAL A 203 -19.31 -0.95 27.43
C VAL A 203 -20.61 -0.99 26.63
N SER A 204 -21.70 -0.52 27.23
CA SER A 204 -23.04 -0.55 26.62
C SER A 204 -23.38 0.67 25.75
N ARG A 205 -22.70 1.81 25.95
CA ARG A 205 -22.88 3.03 25.17
C ARG A 205 -21.55 3.71 24.90
N ILE A 206 -21.35 4.12 23.66
CA ILE A 206 -20.12 4.75 23.18
C ILE A 206 -20.47 6.19 22.86
N ASP A 207 -19.86 7.11 23.59
CA ASP A 207 -20.02 8.54 23.34
C ASP A 207 -18.92 9.01 22.39
N LEU A 208 -19.17 8.86 21.09
CA LEU A 208 -18.28 9.33 20.05
C LEU A 208 -19.08 10.04 18.97
N CYS A 209 -18.82 11.34 18.79
CA CYS A 209 -19.45 12.12 17.71
C CYS A 209 -18.80 11.78 16.35
N GLN A 210 -19.26 10.69 15.73
CA GLN A 210 -18.73 10.20 14.46
C GLN A 210 -18.89 11.21 13.31
N ASP A 211 -19.98 11.96 13.29
CA ASP A 211 -20.26 12.94 12.24
C ASP A 211 -19.31 14.14 12.28
N ASP A 212 -18.96 14.63 13.47
CA ASP A 212 -17.94 15.68 13.61
C ASP A 212 -16.57 15.20 13.14
N LEU A 213 -16.18 13.98 13.54
CA LEU A 213 -14.92 13.39 13.12
C LEU A 213 -14.85 13.17 11.61
N LYS A 214 -15.91 12.66 10.97
CA LYS A 214 -15.95 12.51 9.50
C LYS A 214 -15.87 13.85 8.78
N ARG A 215 -16.52 14.89 9.33
CA ARG A 215 -16.47 16.24 8.76
C ARG A 215 -15.06 16.82 8.81
N ARG A 216 -14.34 16.64 9.92
CA ARG A 216 -12.96 17.14 10.10
C ARG A 216 -11.93 16.27 9.38
N TYR A 217 -12.20 14.97 9.27
CA TYR A 217 -11.31 13.98 8.67
C TYR A 217 -12.05 13.13 7.63
N PRO A 218 -12.24 13.63 6.40
CA PRO A 218 -12.99 12.93 5.33
C PRO A 218 -12.39 11.60 4.90
N GLN A 219 -11.14 11.32 5.28
CA GLN A 219 -10.43 10.05 5.04
C GLN A 219 -10.98 8.88 5.86
N ILE A 220 -11.75 9.16 6.92
CA ILE A 220 -12.35 8.12 7.75
C ILE A 220 -13.36 7.33 6.91
N THR A 221 -13.03 6.06 6.70
CA THR A 221 -13.84 5.14 5.90
C THR A 221 -14.95 4.50 6.73
N GLY A 222 -14.70 4.28 8.02
CA GLY A 222 -15.70 3.71 8.91
C GLY A 222 -15.28 3.68 10.38
N PHE A 223 -16.29 3.48 11.23
CA PHE A 223 -16.14 3.27 12.66
C PHE A 223 -16.56 1.86 12.99
N PHE A 224 -15.75 1.16 13.77
CA PHE A 224 -16.00 -0.23 14.17
C PHE A 224 -15.77 -0.37 15.66
N ASN A 225 -16.67 -1.08 16.33
CA ASN A 225 -16.52 -1.41 17.74
C ASN A 225 -16.38 -2.92 17.84
N VAL A 226 -15.22 -3.37 18.32
CA VAL A 226 -14.83 -4.78 18.27
C VAL A 226 -14.48 -5.29 19.65
N SER A 227 -14.62 -6.60 19.84
CA SER A 227 -14.07 -7.28 20.99
C SER A 227 -13.11 -8.35 20.52
N THR A 228 -11.83 -8.20 20.85
CA THR A 228 -10.84 -9.25 20.59
C THR A 228 -11.02 -10.46 21.52
N ARG A 229 -11.85 -10.34 22.57
CA ARG A 229 -12.15 -11.41 23.53
C ARG A 229 -13.30 -12.29 23.05
N THR A 230 -14.42 -11.68 22.63
CA THR A 230 -15.59 -12.41 22.13
C THR A 230 -15.58 -12.59 20.61
N HIS A 231 -14.59 -12.01 19.92
CA HIS A 231 -14.49 -11.93 18.46
C HIS A 231 -15.63 -11.14 17.79
N ASP A 232 -16.35 -10.33 18.55
CA ASP A 232 -17.46 -9.52 18.05
C ASP A 232 -16.99 -8.43 17.06
N ASN A 233 -17.72 -8.28 15.95
CA ASN A 233 -17.47 -7.37 14.83
C ASN A 233 -16.07 -7.44 14.16
N ILE A 234 -15.25 -8.45 14.48
CA ILE A 234 -13.91 -8.60 13.89
C ILE A 234 -13.99 -8.93 12.40
N LYS A 235 -14.94 -9.78 12.00
CA LYS A 235 -15.12 -10.22 10.62
C LYS A 235 -15.55 -9.05 9.72
N GLU A 236 -16.52 -8.28 10.17
CA GLU A 236 -17.07 -7.11 9.49
C GLU A 236 -15.98 -6.05 9.28
N LEU A 237 -15.12 -5.85 10.29
CA LEU A 237 -13.95 -4.98 10.18
C LEU A 237 -12.97 -5.50 9.12
N ILE A 238 -12.64 -6.78 9.12
CA ILE A 238 -11.74 -7.40 8.13
C ILE A 238 -12.30 -7.23 6.71
N GLU A 239 -13.59 -7.54 6.50
CA GLU A 239 -14.25 -7.40 5.20
C GLU A 239 -14.24 -5.94 4.69
N ALA A 240 -14.49 -4.98 5.59
CA ALA A 240 -14.43 -3.57 5.27
C ALA A 240 -13.01 -3.10 4.90
N ILE A 241 -11.98 -3.58 5.62
CA ILE A 241 -10.57 -3.32 5.31
C ILE A 241 -10.22 -3.87 3.93
N ILE A 242 -10.55 -5.13 3.64
CA ILE A 242 -10.25 -5.78 2.36
C ILE A 242 -10.93 -5.03 1.21
N LYS A 243 -12.24 -4.78 1.33
CA LYS A 243 -13.03 -4.08 0.31
C LYS A 243 -12.47 -2.69 0.00
N THR A 244 -12.14 -1.93 1.04
CA THR A 244 -11.57 -0.58 0.89
C THR A 244 -10.19 -0.64 0.28
N THR A 245 -9.36 -1.58 0.72
CA THR A 245 -7.99 -1.75 0.23
C THR A 245 -7.99 -2.04 -1.25
N LEU A 246 -8.79 -3.01 -1.72
CA LEU A 246 -8.89 -3.37 -3.14
C LEU A 246 -9.38 -2.23 -4.03
N ALA A 247 -10.14 -1.28 -3.47
CA ALA A 247 -10.61 -0.09 -4.20
C ALA A 247 -9.55 1.03 -4.32
N LEU A 248 -8.39 0.90 -3.68
CA LEU A 248 -7.36 1.94 -3.71
C LEU A 248 -6.72 2.06 -5.11
N PRO A 249 -6.38 3.28 -5.56
CA PRO A 249 -5.96 3.54 -6.92
C PRO A 249 -4.61 2.89 -7.30
N TYR A 250 -3.83 2.50 -6.30
CA TYR A 250 -2.55 1.82 -6.50
C TYR A 250 -2.63 0.30 -6.44
N MET A 251 -3.82 -0.28 -6.25
CA MET A 251 -4.04 -1.72 -6.38
C MET A 251 -4.06 -2.16 -7.84
N ASP A 252 -3.75 -3.44 -8.06
CA ASP A 252 -3.74 -4.07 -9.39
C ASP A 252 -2.80 -3.40 -10.40
N LYS A 253 -1.75 -2.74 -9.92
CA LYS A 253 -0.67 -2.24 -10.77
C LYS A 253 0.14 -3.43 -11.30
N GLN A 254 0.44 -3.43 -12.60
CA GLN A 254 1.40 -4.38 -13.15
C GLN A 254 2.82 -3.98 -12.80
N ILE A 255 3.59 -4.94 -12.30
CA ILE A 255 4.98 -4.75 -11.92
C ILE A 255 5.88 -5.81 -12.55
N PRO A 256 7.15 -5.51 -12.83
CA PRO A 256 8.12 -6.50 -13.26
C PRO A 256 8.30 -7.62 -12.24
N LYS A 257 8.22 -8.88 -12.67
CA LYS A 257 8.52 -10.03 -11.80
C LYS A 257 9.94 -9.98 -11.22
N VAL A 258 10.86 -9.41 -12.00
CA VAL A 258 12.26 -9.20 -11.62
C VAL A 258 12.41 -8.40 -10.33
N TRP A 259 11.51 -7.44 -10.05
CA TRP A 259 11.56 -6.67 -8.81
C TRP A 259 11.22 -7.52 -7.58
N LEU A 260 10.38 -8.56 -7.74
CA LEU A 260 10.09 -9.53 -6.68
C LEU A 260 11.23 -10.52 -6.48
N THR A 261 11.95 -10.88 -7.54
CA THR A 261 13.21 -11.65 -7.42
C THR A 261 14.24 -10.83 -6.66
N PHE A 262 14.36 -9.54 -6.99
CA PHE A 262 15.26 -8.62 -6.31
C PHE A 262 14.92 -8.46 -4.81
N GLU A 263 13.62 -8.32 -4.47
CA GLU A 263 13.14 -8.33 -3.08
C GLU A 263 13.62 -9.57 -2.32
N LYS A 264 13.48 -10.76 -2.93
CA LYS A 264 13.90 -12.02 -2.29
C LYS A 264 15.40 -12.05 -2.02
N LEU A 265 16.21 -11.63 -2.99
CA LEU A 265 17.67 -11.60 -2.84
C LEU A 265 18.11 -10.63 -1.74
N ILE A 266 17.49 -9.45 -1.64
CA ILE A 266 17.76 -8.52 -0.53
C ILE A 266 17.34 -9.14 0.81
N GLY A 267 16.22 -9.85 0.86
CA GLY A 267 15.75 -10.53 2.07
C GLY A 267 16.61 -11.71 2.52
N GLU A 268 17.53 -12.20 1.69
CA GLU A 268 18.50 -13.24 2.04
C GLU A 268 19.80 -12.66 2.64
N CYS A 269 19.96 -11.32 2.60
CA CYS A 269 21.09 -10.65 3.24
C CYS A 269 21.01 -10.78 4.77
N LYS A 270 22.17 -10.93 5.41
CA LYS A 270 22.27 -11.07 6.88
C LYS A 270 22.27 -9.73 7.62
N GLU A 271 22.54 -8.65 6.92
CA GLU A 271 22.65 -7.30 7.48
C GLU A 271 21.28 -6.62 7.48
N ASP A 272 20.92 -5.99 8.60
CA ASP A 272 19.65 -5.26 8.74
C ASP A 272 19.65 -3.91 7.98
N ILE A 273 20.83 -3.38 7.66
CA ILE A 273 21.00 -2.12 6.95
C ILE A 273 22.02 -2.34 5.83
N LEU A 274 21.59 -2.07 4.60
CA LEU A 274 22.43 -2.13 3.42
C LEU A 274 22.64 -0.73 2.85
N THR A 275 23.86 -0.45 2.43
CA THR A 275 24.20 0.74 1.63
C THR A 275 23.64 0.60 0.21
N TYR A 276 23.48 1.73 -0.48
CA TYR A 276 23.04 1.72 -1.87
C TYR A 276 23.95 0.85 -2.76
N ASP A 277 25.27 0.91 -2.55
CA ASP A 277 26.23 0.15 -3.36
C ASP A 277 26.07 -1.36 -3.15
N GLN A 278 25.89 -1.82 -1.92
CA GLN A 278 25.59 -3.23 -1.62
C GLN A 278 24.28 -3.68 -2.31
N VAL A 279 23.24 -2.84 -2.28
CA VAL A 279 21.97 -3.13 -2.96
C VAL A 279 22.14 -3.16 -4.48
N ALA A 280 22.95 -2.26 -5.03
CA ALA A 280 23.26 -2.19 -6.45
C ALA A 280 24.05 -3.41 -6.93
N ASP A 281 24.95 -3.96 -6.11
CA ASP A 281 25.72 -5.17 -6.41
C ASP A 281 24.85 -6.43 -6.45
N ILE A 282 23.72 -6.45 -5.72
CA ILE A 282 22.76 -7.56 -5.74
C ILE A 282 21.87 -7.50 -6.99
N ALA A 283 21.59 -6.31 -7.51
CA ALA A 283 20.59 -6.09 -8.57
C ALA A 283 20.86 -6.89 -9.87
N PRO A 284 22.11 -7.04 -10.35
CA PRO A 284 22.42 -7.88 -11.50
C PRO A 284 22.00 -9.34 -11.34
N ASN A 285 22.03 -9.90 -10.12
CA ASN A 285 21.61 -11.28 -9.84
C ASN A 285 20.10 -11.48 -10.02
N ALA A 286 19.30 -10.41 -9.90
CA ALA A 286 17.89 -10.42 -10.26
C ALA A 286 17.66 -10.19 -11.78
N GLY A 287 18.66 -9.72 -12.52
CA GLY A 287 18.53 -9.29 -13.91
C GLY A 287 18.23 -7.79 -14.09
N ILE A 288 18.54 -6.97 -13.07
CA ILE A 288 18.46 -5.51 -13.11
C ILE A 288 19.87 -4.94 -13.25
N ILE A 289 20.16 -4.32 -14.38
CA ILE A 289 21.50 -3.77 -14.69
C ILE A 289 21.44 -2.24 -14.76
N ASP A 290 20.31 -1.68 -15.17
CA ASP A 290 20.11 -0.23 -15.29
C ASP A 290 19.98 0.41 -13.89
N PRO A 291 20.84 1.38 -13.51
CA PRO A 291 20.73 2.08 -12.23
C PRO A 291 19.39 2.81 -12.04
N GLY A 292 18.81 3.30 -13.14
CA GLY A 292 17.49 3.94 -13.12
C GLY A 292 16.37 2.98 -12.71
N GLU A 293 16.47 1.71 -13.10
CA GLU A 293 15.56 0.63 -12.70
C GLU A 293 15.79 0.19 -11.25
N ILE A 294 17.04 0.12 -10.78
CA ILE A 294 17.36 -0.20 -9.36
C ILE A 294 16.64 0.79 -8.44
N LEU A 295 16.76 2.10 -8.71
CA LEU A 295 16.07 3.14 -7.93
C LEU A 295 14.54 3.05 -8.03
N GLN A 296 13.99 2.52 -9.12
CA GLN A 296 12.55 2.30 -9.24
C GLN A 296 12.11 1.10 -8.40
N ALA A 297 12.87 0.01 -8.45
CA ALA A 297 12.62 -1.19 -7.66
C ALA A 297 12.71 -0.89 -6.16
N ILE A 298 13.75 -0.16 -5.71
CA ILE A 298 13.89 0.25 -4.30
C ILE A 298 12.70 1.11 -3.85
N GLN A 299 12.34 2.15 -4.59
CA GLN A 299 11.19 3.00 -4.25
C GLN A 299 9.89 2.18 -4.19
N PHE A 300 9.71 1.27 -5.15
CA PHE A 300 8.58 0.36 -5.17
C PHE A 300 8.54 -0.50 -3.89
N LEU A 301 9.63 -1.18 -3.56
CA LEU A 301 9.70 -2.05 -2.38
C LEU A 301 9.53 -1.27 -1.07
N SER A 302 10.00 -0.02 -1.00
CA SER A 302 9.79 0.88 0.15
C SER A 302 8.32 1.24 0.33
N ASP A 303 7.62 1.59 -0.75
CA ASP A 303 6.20 1.94 -0.74
C ASP A 303 5.33 0.80 -0.19
N PHE A 304 5.69 -0.47 -0.46
CA PHE A 304 4.95 -1.65 -0.02
C PHE A 304 5.41 -2.23 1.33
N GLY A 305 6.50 -1.72 1.89
CA GLY A 305 7.00 -2.12 3.21
C GLY A 305 7.84 -3.38 3.21
N SER A 306 8.43 -3.71 2.06
CA SER A 306 9.46 -4.74 1.96
C SER A 306 10.85 -4.20 2.30
N LEU A 307 11.09 -2.91 2.04
CA LEU A 307 12.29 -2.17 2.43
C LEU A 307 11.88 -0.91 3.20
N GLN A 308 12.79 -0.37 4.00
CA GLN A 308 12.62 0.92 4.67
C GLN A 308 13.84 1.82 4.43
#